data_AF-A0A7J6SXF8-F1
#
_entry.id   AF-A0A7J6SXF8-F1
#
_cell.length_a   1.000
_cell.length_b   1.000
_cell.length_c   1.000
_cell.angle_alpha   90.00
_cell.angle_beta   90.00
_cell.angle_gamma   90.00
#
_symmetry.space_group_name_H-M   'P 1'
#
loop_
_entity.id
_entity.type
_entity.pdbx_description
1 polymer ?
#
loop_
_entity_poly.entity_id
_entity_poly.type
_entity_poly.pdbx_seq_one_letter_code
_entity_poly.pdbx_strand_id
1 'polypeptide(L)'
;SPQNVVAFATLHTDYGLSFSQWCGIAIPTSFVLLVAVSFVTRPKYPHRRASRVQQPLLQESANPDYLALPPRLVASASGALFGNWQRTVVIVIVIGCIVMWLSSGLTCAVFGDTSLSALVPLVLLFSIPGLLTKADFLSLPWDVCFLLAGGSCLAMAVKDSQLLEIASTGASEILHGAPLWACILGTVTF
;
A
#
# COMPACT_ATOMS: atom_id res chain seq x y z
N SER A 1 -2.67 1.63 -1.25
CA SER A 1 -3.36 2.92 -1.05
C SER A 1 -4.81 2.64 -0.67
N PRO A 2 -5.44 3.52 0.13
CA PRO A 2 -6.86 3.40 0.48
C PRO A 2 -7.79 3.22 -0.73
N GLN A 3 -7.54 3.99 -1.80
CA GLN A 3 -8.31 3.94 -3.05
C GLN A 3 -8.29 2.56 -3.72
N ASN A 4 -7.14 1.87 -3.73
CA ASN A 4 -7.04 0.53 -4.32
C ASN A 4 -7.86 -0.50 -3.54
N VAL A 5 -7.97 -0.34 -2.21
CA VAL A 5 -8.75 -1.24 -1.35
C VAL A 5 -10.23 -1.12 -1.68
N VAL A 6 -10.75 0.11 -1.81
CA VAL A 6 -12.15 0.34 -2.16
C VAL A 6 -12.47 -0.18 -3.55
N ALA A 7 -11.64 0.13 -4.56
CA ALA A 7 -11.83 -0.36 -5.91
C ALA A 7 -11.81 -1.89 -5.99
N PHE A 8 -10.87 -2.53 -5.30
CA PHE A 8 -10.79 -3.99 -5.23
C PHE A 8 -12.02 -4.58 -4.52
N ALA A 9 -12.49 -4.00 -3.43
CA ALA A 9 -13.65 -4.49 -2.70
C ALA A 9 -14.93 -4.47 -3.55
N THR A 10 -15.15 -3.40 -4.32
CA THR A 10 -16.29 -3.29 -5.26
C THR A 10 -16.17 -4.35 -6.36
N LEU A 11 -15.02 -4.47 -7.03
CA LEU A 11 -14.83 -5.45 -8.10
C LEU A 11 -14.87 -6.91 -7.63
N HIS A 12 -14.40 -7.17 -6.42
CA HIS A 12 -14.47 -8.50 -5.82
C HIS A 12 -15.92 -8.91 -5.55
N THR A 13 -16.73 -7.98 -5.04
CA THR A 13 -18.15 -8.21 -4.72
C THR A 13 -18.99 -8.38 -6.01
N ASP A 14 -18.77 -7.52 -7.00
CA ASP A 14 -19.61 -7.48 -8.20
C ASP A 14 -19.18 -8.48 -9.29
N TYR A 15 -17.88 -8.76 -9.41
CA TYR A 15 -17.32 -9.57 -10.51
C TYR A 15 -16.51 -10.79 -10.03
N GLY A 16 -16.41 -11.04 -8.73
CA GLY A 16 -15.63 -12.17 -8.19
C GLY A 16 -14.13 -12.05 -8.45
N LEU A 17 -13.62 -10.84 -8.68
CA LEU A 17 -12.22 -10.61 -9.04
C LEU A 17 -11.27 -11.08 -7.93
N SER A 18 -10.34 -11.97 -8.25
CA SER A 18 -9.33 -12.44 -7.30
C SER A 18 -8.17 -11.45 -7.16
N PHE A 19 -7.47 -11.52 -6.01
CA PHE A 19 -6.31 -10.66 -5.76
C PHE A 19 -5.18 -10.90 -6.77
N SER A 20 -4.99 -12.13 -7.24
CA SER A 20 -3.99 -12.45 -8.28
C SER A 20 -4.33 -11.82 -9.63
N GLN A 21 -5.60 -11.82 -10.03
CA GLN A 21 -6.07 -11.14 -11.25
C GLN A 21 -5.86 -9.62 -11.15
N TRP A 22 -6.18 -9.03 -9.99
CA TRP A 22 -5.90 -7.62 -9.72
C TRP A 22 -4.41 -7.30 -9.85
N CYS A 23 -3.53 -8.10 -9.22
CA CYS A 23 -2.08 -7.97 -9.35
C CYS A 23 -1.60 -8.15 -10.80
N GLY A 24 -2.22 -9.05 -11.56
CA GLY A 24 -1.89 -9.29 -12.96
C GLY A 24 -2.03 -8.06 -13.86
N ILE A 25 -2.97 -7.17 -13.55
CA ILE A 25 -3.16 -5.89 -14.25
C ILE A 25 -2.35 -4.77 -13.59
N ALA A 26 -2.35 -4.72 -12.25
CA ALA A 26 -1.73 -3.64 -11.49
C ALA A 26 -0.19 -3.63 -11.62
N ILE A 27 0.47 -4.79 -11.61
CA ILE A 27 1.94 -4.86 -11.65
C ILE A 27 2.47 -4.33 -13.00
N PRO A 28 2.02 -4.81 -14.18
CA PRO A 28 2.46 -4.26 -15.45
C PRO A 28 2.16 -2.76 -15.57
N THR A 29 0.97 -2.34 -15.17
CA THR A 29 0.56 -0.93 -15.23
C THR A 29 1.48 -0.06 -14.35
N SER A 30 1.78 -0.50 -13.12
CA SER A 30 2.67 0.21 -12.21
C SER A 30 4.10 0.30 -12.75
N PHE A 31 4.59 -0.75 -13.41
CA PHE A 31 5.92 -0.75 -14.01
C PHE A 31 6.01 0.27 -15.16
N VAL A 32 5.02 0.27 -16.06
CA VAL A 32 4.95 1.25 -17.17
C VAL A 32 4.87 2.68 -16.63
N LEU A 33 4.04 2.92 -15.63
CA LEU A 33 3.91 4.24 -15.00
C LEU A 33 5.21 4.68 -14.30
N LEU A 34 5.89 3.78 -13.59
CA LEU A 34 7.17 4.08 -12.96
C LEU A 34 8.24 4.46 -13.98
N VAL A 35 8.30 3.74 -15.11
CA VAL A 35 9.20 4.07 -16.21
C VAL A 35 8.85 5.43 -16.81
N ALA A 36 7.57 5.68 -17.12
CA ALA A 36 7.10 6.95 -17.68
C ALA A 36 7.40 8.14 -16.75
N VAL A 37 7.07 8.02 -15.47
CA VAL A 37 7.34 9.06 -14.45
C VAL A 37 8.85 9.27 -14.31
N SER A 38 9.65 8.21 -14.34
CA SER A 38 11.11 8.34 -14.31
C SER A 38 11.65 9.11 -15.51
N PHE A 39 11.12 8.89 -16.72
CA PHE A 39 11.51 9.66 -17.91
C PHE A 39 11.15 11.15 -17.80
N VAL A 40 10.00 11.48 -17.22
CA VAL A 40 9.55 12.88 -17.05
C VAL A 40 10.31 13.60 -15.94
N THR A 41 10.58 12.92 -14.82
CA THR A 41 11.18 13.55 -13.63
C THR A 41 12.69 13.64 -13.69
N ARG A 42 13.40 12.65 -14.28
CA ARG A 42 14.86 12.65 -14.39
C ARG A 42 15.46 13.91 -15.05
N PRO A 43 14.92 14.47 -16.15
CA PRO A 43 15.46 15.69 -16.74
C PRO A 43 15.12 16.95 -15.93
N LYS A 44 13.95 16.99 -15.27
CA LYS A 44 13.47 18.16 -14.52
C LYS A 44 14.10 18.26 -13.12
N TYR A 45 14.42 17.13 -12.51
CA TYR A 45 15.03 17.03 -11.19
C TYR A 45 16.32 16.21 -11.30
N PRO A 46 17.40 16.77 -11.89
CA PRO A 46 18.68 16.08 -11.94
C PRO A 46 19.07 15.67 -10.53
N HIS A 47 19.36 14.38 -10.33
CA HIS A 47 19.73 13.83 -9.04
C HIS A 47 20.84 14.71 -8.43
N ARG A 48 20.52 15.49 -7.38
CA ARG A 48 21.54 16.00 -6.47
C ARG A 48 22.13 14.77 -5.81
N ARG A 49 23.20 14.22 -6.40
CA ARG A 49 24.00 13.15 -5.79
C ARG A 49 24.24 13.54 -4.34
N ALA A 50 23.69 12.76 -3.41
CA ALA A 50 23.96 12.84 -1.97
C ALA A 50 25.47 12.67 -1.66
N SER A 51 26.30 12.39 -2.66
CA SER A 51 27.76 12.38 -2.59
C SER A 51 28.37 13.68 -2.05
N ARG A 52 27.74 14.87 -2.21
CA ARG A 52 28.29 16.14 -1.67
C ARG A 52 28.01 16.33 -0.17
N VAL A 53 27.00 15.64 0.40
CA VAL A 53 26.67 15.69 1.83
C VAL A 53 27.29 14.52 2.60
N GLN A 54 27.48 13.36 1.95
CA GLN A 54 28.05 12.17 2.59
C GLN A 54 29.58 12.23 2.75
N GLN A 55 30.29 12.91 1.86
CA GLN A 55 31.76 13.02 1.91
C GLN A 55 32.31 13.69 3.19
N PRO A 56 31.76 14.83 3.68
CA PRO A 56 32.24 15.42 4.92
C PRO A 56 31.92 14.56 6.17
N LEU A 57 30.81 13.81 6.18
CA LEU A 57 30.41 12.97 7.32
C LEU A 57 31.33 11.75 7.53
N LEU A 58 31.90 11.20 6.45
CA LEU A 58 32.89 10.12 6.54
C LEU A 58 34.26 10.64 7.02
N GLN A 59 34.63 11.87 6.65
CA GLN A 59 35.85 12.54 7.11
C GLN A 59 35.75 12.92 8.60
N GLU A 60 34.57 13.32 9.05
CA GLU A 60 34.27 13.74 10.43
C GLU A 60 34.19 12.55 11.40
N SER A 61 33.69 11.39 10.94
CA SER A 61 33.72 10.11 11.67
C SER A 61 35.14 9.56 11.91
N ALA A 62 36.16 10.07 11.22
CA ALA A 62 37.55 9.64 11.38
C ALA A 62 38.31 10.44 12.47
N ASN A 63 37.69 11.49 13.04
CA ASN A 63 38.27 12.26 14.14
C ASN A 63 37.94 11.57 15.49
N PRO A 64 38.95 11.21 16.32
CA PRO A 64 38.76 10.47 17.57
C PRO A 64 37.85 11.17 18.61
N ASP A 65 37.63 12.48 18.50
CA ASP A 65 36.76 13.25 19.41
C ASP A 65 35.26 12.94 19.23
N TYR A 66 34.86 12.34 18.09
CA TYR A 66 33.45 12.00 17.81
C TYR A 66 32.96 10.71 18.50
N LEU A 67 33.86 9.94 19.12
CA LEU A 67 33.51 8.77 19.93
C LEU A 67 32.79 9.13 21.25
N ALA A 68 32.77 10.41 21.64
CA ALA A 68 32.13 10.90 22.87
C ALA A 68 30.72 11.48 22.64
N LEU A 69 30.24 11.60 21.40
CA LEU A 69 28.92 12.13 21.09
C LEU A 69 27.86 11.00 21.06
N PRO A 70 26.64 11.23 21.58
CA PRO A 70 25.59 10.21 21.57
C PRO A 70 25.22 9.84 20.12
N PRO A 71 25.11 8.54 19.80
CA PRO A 71 25.02 8.05 18.43
C PRO A 71 23.64 8.36 17.84
N ARG A 72 23.47 9.54 17.23
CA ARG A 72 22.22 9.92 16.58
C ARG A 72 22.26 9.85 15.04
N LEU A 73 23.37 9.45 14.42
CA LEU A 73 23.54 9.49 12.95
C LEU A 73 24.27 8.29 12.34
N VAL A 74 23.96 7.07 12.78
CA VAL A 74 24.28 5.87 12.00
C VAL A 74 23.01 5.09 11.76
N ALA A 75 22.31 5.44 10.68
CA ALA A 75 21.28 4.63 10.03
C ALA A 75 21.81 3.26 9.53
N SER A 76 23.03 2.86 9.92
CA SER A 76 23.61 1.53 9.76
C SER A 76 23.64 0.74 11.09
N ALA A 77 22.82 1.08 12.07
CA ALA A 77 22.56 0.22 13.24
C ALA A 77 21.20 -0.51 13.14
N SER A 78 20.37 -0.19 12.16
CA SER A 78 19.05 -0.86 12.02
C SER A 78 19.15 -2.32 11.59
N GLY A 79 20.30 -2.75 11.05
CA GLY A 79 20.59 -4.16 10.79
C GLY A 79 20.94 -4.97 12.04
N ALA A 80 21.29 -4.31 13.16
CA ALA A 80 21.70 -4.94 14.41
C ALA A 80 20.66 -4.83 15.54
N LEU A 81 19.61 -4.03 15.37
CA LEU A 81 18.56 -3.81 16.38
C LEU A 81 17.57 -4.97 16.50
N PHE A 82 17.43 -5.80 15.47
CA PHE A 82 16.60 -6.99 15.49
C PHE A 82 17.46 -8.24 15.40
N GLY A 83 17.16 -9.25 16.20
CA GLY A 83 17.80 -10.54 16.10
C GLY A 83 17.62 -11.12 14.69
N ASN A 84 18.67 -11.73 14.15
CA ASN A 84 18.63 -12.38 12.82
C ASN A 84 17.43 -13.33 12.66
N TRP A 85 17.00 -13.96 13.76
CA TRP A 85 15.83 -14.83 13.81
C TRP A 85 14.51 -14.07 13.68
N GLN A 86 14.33 -12.92 14.34
CA GLN A 86 13.12 -12.09 14.24
C GLN A 86 12.89 -11.63 12.81
N ARG A 87 13.95 -11.11 12.18
CA ARG A 87 13.91 -10.67 10.77
C ARG A 87 13.53 -11.82 9.84
N THR A 88 14.11 -13.00 10.06
CA THR A 88 13.82 -14.18 9.23
C THR A 88 12.37 -14.62 9.40
N VAL A 89 11.84 -14.64 10.62
CA VAL A 89 10.45 -14.98 10.91
C VAL A 89 9.48 -14.02 10.23
N VAL A 90 9.72 -12.70 10.31
CA VAL A 90 8.88 -11.70 9.62
C VAL A 90 8.89 -11.93 8.11
N ILE A 91 10.07 -12.15 7.51
CA ILE A 91 10.18 -12.40 6.07
C ILE A 91 9.40 -13.67 5.68
N VAL A 92 9.51 -14.74 6.45
CA VAL A 92 8.79 -16.00 6.19
C VAL A 92 7.27 -15.78 6.29
N ILE A 93 6.78 -15.09 7.31
CA ILE A 93 5.35 -14.79 7.48
C ILE A 93 4.84 -13.94 6.31
N VAL A 94 5.57 -12.88 5.94
CA VAL A 94 5.18 -11.98 4.84
C VAL A 94 5.16 -12.72 3.50
N ILE A 95 6.20 -13.50 3.18
CA ILE A 95 6.22 -14.30 1.95
C ILE A 95 5.07 -15.31 1.95
N GLY A 96 4.83 -16.00 3.08
CA GLY A 96 3.71 -16.92 3.22
C GLY A 96 2.36 -16.24 2.97
N CYS A 97 2.16 -15.03 3.50
CA CYS A 97 0.93 -14.25 3.27
C CYS A 97 0.79 -13.82 1.80
N ILE A 98 1.87 -13.39 1.15
CA ILE A 98 1.85 -13.03 -0.28
C ILE A 98 1.47 -14.24 -1.13
N VAL A 99 2.10 -15.39 -0.90
CA VAL A 99 1.79 -16.64 -1.62
C VAL A 99 0.34 -17.03 -1.39
N MET A 100 -0.13 -16.97 -0.15
CA MET A 100 -1.52 -17.26 0.21
C MET A 100 -2.50 -16.38 -0.57
N TRP A 101 -2.28 -15.07 -0.60
CA TRP A 101 -3.16 -14.13 -1.33
C TRP A 101 -3.10 -14.30 -2.85
N LEU A 102 -1.94 -14.65 -3.41
CA LEU A 102 -1.84 -14.98 -4.84
C LEU A 102 -2.57 -16.29 -5.17
N SER A 103 -2.63 -17.23 -4.23
CA SER A 103 -3.38 -18.48 -4.35
C SER A 103 -4.84 -18.38 -3.91
N SER A 104 -5.43 -17.18 -3.81
CA SER A 104 -6.76 -16.96 -3.21
C SER A 104 -7.87 -17.86 -3.77
N GLY A 105 -7.79 -18.23 -5.06
CA GLY A 105 -8.74 -19.14 -5.69
C GLY A 105 -8.69 -20.59 -5.17
N LEU A 106 -7.55 -21.05 -4.66
CA LEU A 106 -7.37 -22.39 -4.07
C LEU A 106 -7.63 -22.39 -2.56
N THR A 107 -7.30 -21.30 -1.87
CA THR A 107 -7.44 -21.18 -0.41
C THR A 107 -8.87 -20.86 0.04
N CYS A 108 -9.77 -20.49 -0.88
CA CYS A 108 -11.18 -20.22 -0.58
C CYS A 108 -11.88 -21.39 0.13
N ALA A 109 -11.47 -22.63 -0.15
CA ALA A 109 -12.02 -23.84 0.49
C ALA A 109 -11.56 -24.05 1.95
N VAL A 110 -10.46 -23.42 2.37
CA VAL A 110 -9.83 -23.68 3.70
C VAL A 110 -9.85 -22.44 4.60
N PHE A 111 -9.62 -21.25 4.04
CA PHE A 111 -9.45 -20.00 4.80
C PHE A 111 -10.62 -19.01 4.64
N GLY A 112 -11.65 -19.35 3.86
CA GLY A 112 -12.85 -18.52 3.69
C GLY A 112 -12.59 -17.22 2.92
N ASP A 113 -13.31 -16.15 3.31
CA ASP A 113 -13.27 -14.84 2.65
C ASP A 113 -11.88 -14.19 2.69
N THR A 114 -11.57 -13.42 1.65
CA THR A 114 -10.32 -12.65 1.50
C THR A 114 -10.01 -11.80 2.75
N SER A 115 -11.03 -11.26 3.41
CA SER A 115 -10.91 -10.47 4.65
C SER A 115 -10.35 -11.24 5.84
N LEU A 116 -10.72 -12.52 6.00
CA LEU A 116 -10.21 -13.35 7.09
C LEU A 116 -8.73 -13.66 6.89
N SER A 117 -8.35 -13.96 5.64
CA SER A 117 -6.96 -14.19 5.26
C SER A 117 -6.07 -12.94 5.47
N ALA A 118 -6.65 -11.74 5.48
CA ALA A 118 -5.93 -10.49 5.73
C ALA A 118 -5.56 -10.27 7.21
N LEU A 119 -6.26 -10.93 8.13
CA LEU A 119 -5.96 -10.87 9.58
C LEU A 119 -4.81 -11.78 9.99
N VAL A 120 -4.49 -12.80 9.18
CA VAL A 120 -3.45 -13.81 9.47
C VAL A 120 -2.09 -13.20 9.84
N PRO A 121 -1.47 -12.31 9.02
CA PRO A 121 -0.18 -11.72 9.38
C PRO A 121 -0.27 -10.89 10.66
N LEU A 122 -1.40 -10.19 10.90
CA LEU A 122 -1.58 -9.41 12.12
C LEU A 122 -1.56 -10.33 13.35
N VAL A 123 -2.35 -11.41 13.34
CA VAL A 123 -2.38 -12.36 14.46
C VAL A 123 -1.00 -13.02 14.65
N LEU A 124 -0.37 -13.50 13.59
CA LEU A 124 0.93 -14.17 13.68
C LEU A 124 2.04 -13.25 14.21
N LEU A 125 2.08 -12.00 13.73
CA LEU A 125 3.13 -11.07 14.11
C LEU A 125 2.98 -10.54 15.54
N PHE A 126 1.75 -10.36 16.03
CA PHE A 126 1.49 -9.91 17.41
C PHE A 126 1.39 -11.05 18.44
N SER A 127 1.19 -12.30 18.00
CA SER A 127 1.13 -13.47 18.88
C SER A 127 2.51 -14.00 19.28
N ILE A 128 3.55 -13.78 18.47
CA ILE A 128 4.92 -14.22 18.76
C ILE A 128 5.56 -13.23 19.74
N PRO A 129 5.92 -13.65 20.97
CA PRO A 129 6.49 -12.76 21.97
C PRO A 129 7.84 -12.20 21.52
N GLY A 130 8.03 -10.90 21.72
CA GLY A 130 9.25 -10.19 21.34
C GLY A 130 9.33 -9.81 19.87
N LEU A 131 8.31 -10.05 19.04
CA LEU A 131 8.30 -9.62 17.64
C LEU A 131 7.69 -8.23 17.45
N LEU A 132 6.43 -8.04 17.84
CA LEU A 132 5.81 -6.72 18.01
C LEU A 132 5.32 -6.51 19.43
N THR A 133 5.43 -5.28 19.88
CA THR A 133 5.00 -4.85 21.21
C THR A 133 3.66 -4.12 21.16
N LYS A 134 3.07 -3.87 22.33
CA LYS A 134 1.85 -3.05 22.45
C LYS A 134 2.06 -1.63 21.94
N ALA A 135 3.27 -1.07 22.08
CA ALA A 135 3.58 0.27 21.58
C ALA A 135 3.48 0.33 20.06
N ASP A 136 3.92 -0.72 19.36
CA ASP A 136 3.86 -0.80 17.90
C ASP A 136 2.41 -0.88 17.40
N PHE A 137 1.54 -1.60 18.13
CA PHE A 137 0.11 -1.65 17.82
C PHE A 137 -0.56 -0.28 17.91
N LEU A 138 -0.22 0.51 18.94
CA LEU A 138 -0.77 1.85 19.12
C LEU A 138 -0.25 2.85 18.07
N SER A 139 0.91 2.59 17.47
CA SER A 139 1.48 3.41 16.40
C SER A 139 0.91 3.14 15.01
N LEU A 140 0.03 2.13 14.86
CA LEU A 140 -0.63 1.83 13.59
C LEU A 140 -1.50 3.03 13.14
N PRO A 141 -1.69 3.21 11.81
CA PRO A 141 -2.44 4.35 11.26
C PRO A 141 -3.96 4.15 11.41
N TRP A 142 -4.44 4.13 12.65
CA TRP A 142 -5.85 3.93 12.99
C TRP A 142 -6.77 4.98 12.36
N ASP A 143 -6.29 6.22 12.23
CA ASP A 143 -7.02 7.30 11.56
C ASP A 143 -7.41 6.94 10.12
N VAL A 144 -6.52 6.27 9.38
CA VAL A 144 -6.78 5.83 8.01
C VAL A 144 -7.81 4.71 7.99
N CYS A 145 -7.73 3.76 8.94
CA CYS A 145 -8.71 2.69 9.07
C CYS A 145 -10.11 3.25 9.38
N PHE A 146 -10.22 4.20 10.30
CA PHE A 146 -11.49 4.86 10.62
C PHE A 146 -12.02 5.69 9.45
N LEU A 147 -11.15 6.40 8.73
CA LEU A 147 -11.54 7.15 7.54
C LEU A 147 -12.07 6.23 6.43
N LEU A 148 -11.44 5.07 6.24
CA LEU A 148 -11.92 4.06 5.29
C LEU A 148 -13.31 3.52 5.69
N ALA A 149 -13.50 3.14 6.95
CA ALA A 149 -14.78 2.65 7.45
C ALA A 149 -15.89 3.73 7.35
N GLY A 150 -15.58 4.97 7.73
CA GLY A 150 -16.47 6.11 7.61
C GLY A 150 -16.79 6.44 6.15
N GLY A 151 -15.81 6.35 5.24
CA GLY A 151 -16.00 6.52 3.81
C GLY A 151 -16.93 5.45 3.20
N SER A 152 -16.79 4.19 3.60
CA SER A 152 -17.70 3.11 3.18
C SER A 152 -19.12 3.33 3.71
N CYS A 153 -19.27 3.74 4.98
CA CYS A 153 -20.57 4.06 5.57
C CYS A 153 -21.25 5.23 4.82
N LEU A 154 -20.50 6.30 4.55
CA LEU A 154 -21.01 7.44 3.78
C LEU A 154 -21.40 7.03 2.36
N ALA A 155 -20.59 6.22 1.69
CA ALA A 155 -20.90 5.72 0.34
C ALA A 155 -22.22 4.91 0.32
N MET A 156 -22.45 4.07 1.33
CA MET A 156 -23.71 3.33 1.48
C MET A 156 -24.89 4.28 1.74
N ALA A 157 -24.75 5.26 2.65
CA ALA A 157 -25.80 6.24 2.92
C ALA A 157 -26.15 7.10 1.68
N VAL A 158 -25.15 7.48 0.89
CA VAL A 158 -25.35 8.22 -0.37
C VAL A 158 -26.02 7.34 -1.42
N LYS A 159 -25.70 6.04 -1.47
CA LYS A 159 -26.40 5.07 -2.33
C LYS A 159 -27.86 4.89 -1.90
N ASP A 160 -28.10 4.70 -0.60
CA ASP A 160 -29.44 4.49 -0.04
C ASP A 160 -30.34 5.72 -0.16
N SER A 161 -29.77 6.93 -0.14
CA SER A 161 -30.49 8.18 -0.41
C SER A 161 -30.81 8.42 -1.88
N GLN A 162 -30.43 7.51 -2.79
CA GLN A 162 -30.59 7.62 -4.25
C GLN A 162 -29.87 8.82 -4.90
N LEU A 163 -29.07 9.56 -4.13
CA LEU A 163 -28.38 10.75 -4.64
C LEU A 163 -27.36 10.36 -5.72
N LEU A 164 -26.69 9.22 -5.53
CA LEU A 164 -25.78 8.66 -6.53
C LEU A 164 -26.53 8.27 -7.83
N GLU A 165 -27.77 7.78 -7.72
CA GLU A 165 -28.59 7.38 -8.88
C GLU A 165 -28.98 8.61 -9.71
N ILE A 166 -29.42 9.69 -9.05
CA ILE A 166 -29.73 10.98 -9.70
C ILE A 166 -28.47 11.54 -10.39
N ALA A 167 -27.33 11.56 -9.70
CA ALA A 167 -26.07 12.05 -10.27
C ALA A 167 -25.62 11.19 -11.47
N SER A 168 -25.73 9.86 -11.38
CA SER A 168 -25.35 8.95 -12.46
C SER A 168 -26.26 9.08 -13.69
N THR A 169 -27.55 9.33 -13.49
CA THR A 169 -28.52 9.55 -14.57
C THR A 169 -28.19 10.84 -15.32
N GLY A 170 -27.91 11.94 -14.59
CA GLY A 170 -27.48 13.19 -15.20
C GLY A 170 -26.15 13.08 -15.96
N ALA A 171 -25.18 12.35 -15.42
CA ALA A 171 -23.92 12.08 -16.14
C ALA A 171 -24.14 11.22 -17.40
N SER A 172 -25.04 10.23 -17.33
CA SER A 172 -25.38 9.36 -18.47
C SER A 172 -26.02 10.16 -19.61
N GLU A 173 -26.93 11.07 -19.31
CA GLU A 173 -27.56 11.93 -20.33
C GLU A 173 -26.53 12.79 -21.09
N ILE A 174 -25.51 13.29 -20.39
CA ILE A 174 -24.43 14.10 -21.00
C ILE A 174 -23.51 13.23 -21.87
N LEU A 175 -23.26 11.98 -21.48
CA LEU A 175 -22.39 11.05 -22.20
C LEU A 175 -23.11 10.19 -23.25
N HIS A 176 -24.44 10.30 -23.37
CA HIS A 176 -25.23 9.50 -24.30
C HIS A 176 -24.78 9.74 -25.76
N GLY A 177 -24.34 8.67 -26.44
CA GLY A 177 -23.83 8.72 -27.81
C GLY A 177 -22.33 9.02 -27.96
N ALA A 178 -21.62 9.25 -26.85
CA ALA A 178 -20.17 9.40 -26.88
C ALA A 178 -19.46 8.04 -27.02
N PRO A 179 -18.32 7.99 -27.75
CA PRO A 179 -17.49 6.78 -27.80
C PRO A 179 -16.83 6.51 -26.44
N LEU A 180 -16.61 5.24 -26.11
CA LEU A 180 -16.11 4.78 -24.80
C LEU A 180 -14.84 5.52 -24.31
N TRP A 181 -13.91 5.85 -25.20
CA TRP A 181 -12.69 6.56 -24.85
C TRP A 181 -12.95 7.98 -24.32
N ALA A 182 -13.99 8.65 -24.83
CA ALA A 182 -14.41 9.98 -24.36
C ALA A 182 -15.04 9.88 -22.98
N CYS A 183 -15.80 8.81 -22.72
CA CYS A 183 -16.33 8.51 -21.39
C CYS A 183 -15.22 8.28 -20.36
N ILE A 184 -14.18 7.51 -20.73
CA ILE A 184 -13.01 7.27 -19.87
C ILE A 184 -12.26 8.57 -19.58
N LEU A 185 -12.00 9.41 -20.59
CA LEU A 185 -11.35 10.71 -20.35
C LEU A 185 -12.21 11.62 -19.47
N GLY A 186 -13.51 11.70 -19.73
CA GLY A 186 -14.44 12.49 -18.92
C GLY A 186 -14.37 12.12 -17.44
N THR A 187 -14.37 10.82 -17.12
CA THR A 187 -14.27 10.35 -15.73
C THR A 187 -12.92 10.60 -15.05
N VAL A 188 -11.83 10.78 -15.81
CA VAL A 188 -10.49 11.10 -15.26
C VAL A 188 -10.32 12.61 -15.02
N THR A 189 -11.09 13.44 -15.71
CA THR A 189 -11.01 14.92 -15.63
C THR A 189 -11.93 15.58 -14.61
N PHE A 190 -12.90 14.84 -14.07
CA PHE A 190 -13.80 15.27 -12.99
C PHE A 190 -13.35 14.70 -11.64
#